data_AF-A0A9X4H751-F1
#
_entry.id   AF-A0A9X4H751-F1
#
_cell.length_a   1.000
_cell.length_b   1.000
_cell.length_c   1.000
_cell.angle_alpha   90.00
_cell.angle_beta   90.00
_cell.angle_gamma   90.00
#
_symmetry.space_group_name_H-M   'P 1'
#
loop_
_entity.id
_entity.type
_entity.pdbx_description
1 polymer ?
#
loop_
_entity_poly.entity_id
_entity_poly.type
_entity_poly.pdbx_seq_one_letter_code
_entity_poly.pdbx_strand_id
1 'polypeptide(L)' 'MYIIDRFEGDWAVVEYNKRMTFNLPRKLIPAGTREGDIIIISINVDTSITNKLRTKVNKMTSDIFKD' A
#
# COMPACT_ATOMS: atom_id res chain seq x y z
N MET A 1 -10.95 -13.06 2.64
CA MET A 1 -9.99 -13.81 1.80
C MET A 1 -9.65 -12.93 0.62
N TYR A 2 -8.37 -12.75 0.35
CA TYR A 2 -7.88 -11.98 -0.79
C TYR A 2 -7.37 -12.97 -1.83
N ILE A 3 -7.96 -12.96 -3.01
CA ILE A 3 -7.62 -13.89 -4.09
C ILE A 3 -7.07 -13.06 -5.24
N ILE A 4 -5.95 -13.44 -5.82
CA ILE A 4 -5.52 -12.86 -7.10
C ILE A 4 -6.51 -13.35 -8.17
N ASP A 5 -7.38 -12.47 -8.66
CA ASP A 5 -8.31 -12.82 -9.72
C ASP A 5 -7.57 -12.90 -11.07
N ARG A 6 -6.81 -11.84 -11.40
CA ARG A 6 -6.03 -11.77 -12.66
C ARG A 6 -4.89 -10.77 -12.62
N PHE A 7 -3.96 -10.90 -13.57
CA PHE A 7 -2.92 -9.88 -13.81
C PHE A 7 -3.23 -9.03 -15.05
N GLU A 8 -3.20 -7.70 -14.88
CA GLU A 8 -3.41 -6.71 -15.95
C GLU A 8 -2.18 -5.80 -16.05
N GLY A 9 -1.25 -6.16 -16.93
CA GLY A 9 0.02 -5.42 -17.11
C GLY A 9 0.84 -5.35 -15.82
N ASP A 10 1.00 -4.13 -15.29
CA ASP A 10 1.73 -3.84 -14.05
C ASP A 10 0.87 -3.97 -12.78
N TRP A 11 -0.38 -4.40 -12.91
CA TRP A 11 -1.33 -4.52 -11.80
C TRP A 11 -1.80 -5.96 -11.62
N ALA A 12 -2.15 -6.30 -10.39
CA ALA A 12 -2.91 -7.48 -10.04
C ALA A 12 -4.27 -7.05 -9.50
N VAL A 13 -5.32 -7.65 -10.04
CA VAL A 13 -6.69 -7.46 -9.56
C VAL A 13 -6.93 -8.49 -8.47
N VAL A 14 -7.26 -8.01 -7.27
CA VAL A 14 -7.49 -8.85 -6.10
C VAL A 14 -8.95 -8.82 -5.72
N GLU A 15 -9.58 -9.99 -5.67
CA GLU A 15 -10.95 -10.15 -5.18
C GLU A 15 -10.96 -10.19 -3.65
N TYR A 16 -11.87 -9.42 -3.06
CA TYR A 16 -12.17 -9.38 -1.66
C TYR A 16 -13.70 -9.50 -1.44
N ASN A 17 -14.09 -10.37 -0.51
CA ASN A 17 -15.48 -10.52 -0.07
C ASN A 17 -16.50 -10.75 -1.21
N LYS A 18 -16.13 -11.54 -2.23
CA LYS A 18 -16.98 -12.02 -3.34
C LYS A 18 -17.60 -10.96 -4.26
N ARG A 19 -17.34 -9.67 -4.05
CA ARG A 19 -17.94 -8.57 -4.84
C ARG A 19 -17.07 -7.35 -4.97
N MET A 20 -16.04 -7.22 -4.14
CA MET A 20 -15.12 -6.08 -4.22
C MET A 20 -13.84 -6.53 -4.88
N THR A 21 -13.32 -5.72 -5.77
CA THR A 21 -11.99 -5.88 -6.33
C THR A 21 -11.18 -4.62 -6.08
N PHE A 22 -9.87 -4.79 -5.95
CA PHE A 22 -8.94 -3.68 -5.89
C PHE A 22 -7.65 -4.06 -6.60
N ASN A 23 -6.91 -3.04 -7.03
CA ASN A 23 -5.66 -3.23 -7.75
C ASN A 23 -4.48 -3.09 -6.80
N LEU A 24 -3.57 -4.06 -6.85
CA LEU A 24 -2.25 -3.98 -6.25
C LEU A 24 -1.19 -3.88 -7.35
N PRO A 25 -0.17 -3.01 -7.21
CA PRO A 25 0.97 -3.04 -8.10
C PRO A 25 1.60 -4.43 -8.07
N ARG A 26 1.82 -5.02 -9.25
CA ARG A 26 2.40 -6.36 -9.39
C ARG A 26 3.77 -6.47 -8.72
N LYS A 27 4.51 -5.36 -8.66
CA LYS A 27 5.82 -5.26 -7.97
C LYS A 27 5.75 -5.48 -6.45
N LEU A 28 4.58 -5.34 -5.83
CA LEU A 28 4.38 -5.61 -4.41
C LEU A 28 4.01 -7.07 -4.12
N ILE A 29 3.80 -7.88 -5.16
CA ILE A 29 3.40 -9.28 -5.05
C ILE A 29 4.63 -10.17 -5.21
N PRO A 30 4.78 -11.23 -4.38
CA PRO A 30 5.89 -12.17 -4.52
C PRO A 30 6.01 -12.76 -5.92
N ALA A 31 7.25 -12.97 -6.36
CA ALA A 31 7.49 -13.66 -7.62
C ALA A 31 6.95 -15.10 -7.54
N GLY A 32 6.33 -15.56 -8.62
CA GLY A 32 5.75 -16.91 -8.70
C GLY A 32 4.30 -17.01 -8.24
N THR A 33 3.69 -15.95 -7.71
CA THR A 33 2.24 -15.89 -7.46
C THR A 33 1.45 -15.97 -8.77
N ARG A 34 0.35 -16.72 -8.75
CA ARG A 34 -0.53 -16.99 -9.88
C ARG A 34 -1.96 -16.53 -9.61
N GLU A 35 -2.75 -16.47 -10.67
CA GLU A 35 -4.19 -16.27 -10.59
C GLU A 35 -4.82 -17.45 -9.80
N GLY A 36 -5.76 -17.13 -8.92
CA GLY A 36 -6.35 -18.05 -7.94
C GLY A 36 -5.61 -18.16 -6.61
N ASP A 37 -4.38 -17.63 -6.49
CA ASP A 37 -3.63 -17.69 -5.23
C ASP A 37 -4.29 -16.81 -4.15
N ILE A 38 -4.30 -17.31 -2.91
CA ILE A 38 -4.77 -16.57 -1.74
C ILE A 38 -3.59 -15.80 -1.14
N ILE A 39 -3.75 -14.49 -0.99
CA ILE A 39 -2.74 -13.61 -0.36
C ILE A 39 -3.18 -13.15 1.03
N ILE A 40 -2.21 -12.91 1.91
CA ILE A 40 -2.41 -12.36 3.24
C ILE A 40 -1.84 -10.94 3.25
N ILE A 41 -2.68 -9.95 3.58
CA ILE A 41 -2.29 -8.54 3.64
C ILE A 41 -2.37 -8.08 5.09
N SER A 42 -1.29 -7.51 5.61
CA SER A 42 -1.23 -6.92 6.95
C SER A 42 -0.89 -5.44 6.83
N ILE A 43 -1.82 -4.57 7.24
CA ILE A 43 -1.68 -3.12 7.20
C ILE A 43 -1.50 -2.62 8.62
N ASN A 44 -0.41 -1.92 8.89
CA ASN A 44 -0.12 -1.33 10.20
C ASN A 44 0.24 0.15 10.01
N VAL A 45 -0.20 0.99 10.95
CA VAL A 45 0.18 2.39 10.99
C VAL A 45 1.40 2.54 11.89
N ASP A 46 2.53 2.96 11.33
CA ASP A 46 3.68 3.37 12.13
C ASP A 46 3.51 4.82 12.59
N THR A 47 2.95 4.99 13.79
CA THR A 47 2.73 6.30 14.40
C THR A 47 4.03 7.01 14.76
N SER A 48 5.13 6.26 14.97
CA SER A 48 6.43 6.83 15.34
C SER A 48 7.08 7.56 14.18
N ILE A 49 7.08 6.94 12.99
CA ILE A 49 7.63 7.54 11.76
C ILE A 49 6.70 8.65 11.26
N THR A 50 5.38 8.43 11.32
CA THR A 50 4.38 9.43 10.92
C THR A 50 4.54 10.74 11.71
N ASN A 51 4.74 10.65 13.03
CA ASN A 51 4.97 11.82 13.86
C ASN A 51 6.33 12.48 13.58
N LYS A 52 7.40 11.70 13.35
CA LYS A 52 8.72 12.24 12.98
C LYS A 52 8.68 13.03 11.66
N LEU A 53 7.98 12.51 10.64
CA LEU A 53 7.78 13.22 9.37
C LEU A 53 6.99 14.52 9.57
N ARG A 54 5.91 14.48 10.35
CA ARG A 54 5.10 15.66 10.67
C ARG A 54 5.93 16.74 11.37
N THR A 55 6.81 16.34 12.29
CA THR A 55 7.71 17.27 12.99
C THR A 55 8.76 17.88 12.06
N LYS A 56 9.30 17.08 11.12
CA LYS A 56 10.29 17.55 10.14
C LYS A 56 9.69 18.57 9.15
N VAL A 57 8.47 18.31 8.68
CA VAL A 57 7.73 19.25 7.81
C VAL A 57 7.46 20.56 8.56
N ASN A 58 6.95 20.49 9.80
CA ASN A 58 6.68 21.69 10.60
C ASN A 58 7.95 22.52 10.87
N LYS A 59 9.11 21.86 11.05
CA LYS A 59 10.39 22.54 11.27
C LYS A 59 10.84 23.32 10.02
N MET A 60 10.71 22.72 8.83
CA MET A 60 10.99 23.41 7.56
C MET A 60 10.07 24.62 7.37
N THR A 61 8.80 24.49 7.74
CA THR A 61 7.83 25.60 7.68
C THR A 61 8.21 26.72 8.64
N SER A 62 8.60 26.41 9.89
CA SER A 62 8.99 27.43 10.87
C SER A 62 10.28 28.18 10.52
N ASP A 63 11.16 27.58 9.70
CA ASP A 63 12.39 28.23 9.25
C ASP A 63 12.13 29.23 8.10
N ILE A 64 11.01 29.09 7.37
CA ILE A 64 10.61 30.00 6.28
C ILE A 64 9.86 31.24 6.82
N PHE A 65 9.21 31.14 7.98
CA PHE A 65 8.48 32.26 8.60
C PHE A 65 9.32 33.04 9.64
N LYS A 66 10.63 32.81 9.68
CA LYS A 66 11.59 33.61 10.44
C LYS A 66 12.33 34.54 9.47
N ASP A 67 11.61 35.50 8.91
CA ASP A 67 12.14 36.74 8.33
C ASP A 67 11.22 37.90 8.75
#